data_AF-A0A536WY88-F1
#
_entry.id   AF-A0A536WY88-F1
#
_cell.length_a   1.000
_cell.length_b   1.000
_cell.length_c   1.000
_cell.angle_alpha   90.00
_cell.angle_beta   90.00
_cell.angle_gamma   90.00
#
_symmetry.space_group_name_H-M   'P 1'
#
loop_
_entity.id
_entity.type
_entity.pdbx_description
1 polymer ?
#
loop_
_entity_poly.entity_id
_entity_poly.type
_entity_poly.pdbx_seq_one_letter_code
_entity_poly.pdbx_strand_id
1 'polypeptide(L)' 'GHFVTLRLPYPSGLFPKNVDGRIDDPAAGWKGRALWTTSGTRVNFHLEGGKENRPKAIKLQLRPDPLAR' A
#
# COMPACT_ATOMS: atom_id res chain seq x y z
N GLY A 1 12.30 15.85 12.40
CA GLY A 1 11.27 15.04 11.74
C GLY A 1 10.88 13.90 12.65
N HIS A 2 9.61 13.49 12.64
CA HIS A 2 9.15 12.34 13.41
C HIS A 2 8.93 11.16 12.47
N PHE A 3 9.36 9.98 12.88
CA PHE A 3 9.01 8.75 12.18
C PHE A 3 7.57 8.39 12.48
N VAL A 4 6.81 8.08 11.43
CA VAL A 4 5.45 7.55 11.54
C VAL A 4 5.48 6.08 11.15
N THR A 5 4.99 5.22 12.03
CA THR A 5 4.89 3.78 11.75
C THR A 5 3.48 3.46 11.27
N LEU A 6 3.37 3.00 10.02
CA LEU A 6 2.13 2.49 9.44
C LEU A 6 2.12 0.97 9.55
N ARG A 7 1.13 0.40 10.26
CA ARG A 7 0.99 -1.06 10.40
C ARG A 7 -0.17 -1.57 9.57
N LEU A 8 0.12 -2.45 8.61
CA LEU A 8 -0.90 -3.18 7.86
C LEU A 8 -1.11 -4.55 8.51
N PRO A 9 -2.33 -4.87 9.00
CA PRO A 9 -2.63 -6.19 9.54
C PRO A 9 -2.85 -7.26 8.45
N TYR A 10 -3.14 -6.83 7.21
CA TYR A 10 -3.50 -7.73 6.11
C TYR A 10 -3.14 -7.08 4.75
N PRO A 11 -2.80 -7.84 3.69
CA PRO A 11 -2.68 -9.31 3.62
C PRO A 11 -1.51 -9.88 4.42
N SER A 12 -1.74 -11.02 5.06
CA SER A 12 -0.73 -11.74 5.84
C SER A 12 0.45 -12.16 4.97
N GLY A 13 1.67 -11.96 5.47
CA GLY A 13 2.90 -12.25 4.72
C GLY A 13 3.24 -11.21 3.65
N LEU A 14 2.59 -10.03 3.67
CA LEU A 14 3.03 -8.89 2.89
C LEU A 14 4.46 -8.50 3.25
N PHE A 15 5.33 -8.51 2.25
CA PHE A 15 6.67 -7.95 2.34
C PHE A 15 6.72 -6.65 1.53
N PRO A 16 6.58 -5.48 2.17
CA PRO A 16 6.60 -4.20 1.48
C PRO A 16 8.01 -3.94 0.95
N LYS A 17 8.11 -3.78 -0.37
CA LYS A 17 9.35 -3.39 -1.03
C LYS A 17 9.08 -2.09 -1.78
N ASN A 18 9.91 -1.10 -1.46
CA ASN A 18 9.76 0.30 -1.87
C ASN A 18 8.49 0.94 -1.31
N VAL A 19 8.58 2.22 -0.95
CA VAL A 19 7.46 3.03 -0.48
C VAL A 19 7.61 4.40 -1.11
N ASP A 20 6.69 4.72 -2.01
CA ASP A 20 6.77 5.91 -2.83
C ASP A 20 5.51 6.75 -2.68
N GLY A 21 5.67 8.05 -2.45
CA GLY A 21 4.57 9.01 -2.52
C GLY A 21 4.22 9.29 -3.97
N ARG A 22 2.97 9.07 -4.37
CA ARG A 22 2.52 9.31 -5.74
C ARG A 22 1.29 10.20 -5.78
N ILE A 23 1.25 11.12 -6.74
CA ILE A 23 0.08 11.92 -7.10
C ILE A 23 -0.46 11.31 -8.40
N ASP A 24 -1.55 10.56 -8.30
CA ASP A 24 -2.26 9.95 -9.42
C ASP A 24 -3.18 10.98 -10.13
N ASP A 25 -3.74 11.92 -9.38
CA ASP A 25 -4.61 12.99 -9.89
C ASP A 25 -4.39 14.29 -9.09
N PRO A 26 -3.85 15.35 -9.71
CA PRO A 26 -3.61 16.62 -9.02
C PRO A 26 -4.90 17.38 -8.67
N ALA A 27 -6.01 17.16 -9.38
CA ALA A 27 -7.29 17.83 -9.17
C ALA A 27 -8.14 17.15 -8.07
N ALA A 28 -7.94 15.86 -7.80
CA ALA A 28 -8.72 15.09 -6.82
C ALA A 28 -8.29 15.32 -5.34
N GLY A 29 -7.49 16.34 -5.05
CA GLY A 29 -7.11 16.72 -3.68
C GLY A 29 -6.34 15.63 -2.92
N TRP A 30 -6.87 15.18 -1.78
CA TRP A 30 -6.24 14.13 -0.96
C TRP A 30 -6.46 12.71 -1.51
N LYS A 31 -7.52 12.49 -2.30
CA LYS A 31 -7.81 11.18 -2.92
C LYS A 31 -6.91 10.88 -4.11
N GLY A 32 -6.47 11.95 -4.77
CA GLY A 32 -5.56 11.89 -5.90
C GLY A 32 -4.11 11.61 -5.51
N ARG A 33 -3.78 11.56 -4.22
CA ARG A 33 -2.45 11.22 -3.70
C ARG A 33 -2.52 9.99 -2.79
N ALA A 34 -1.47 9.18 -2.82
CA ALA A 34 -1.36 8.02 -1.94
C ALA A 34 0.10 7.59 -1.78
N LEU A 35 0.37 6.84 -0.72
CA LEU A 35 1.58 6.04 -0.65
C LEU A 35 1.34 4.74 -1.41
N TRP A 36 2.30 4.37 -2.23
CA TRP A 36 2.30 3.11 -2.96
C TRP A 36 3.43 2.23 -2.45
N THR A 37 3.14 0.95 -2.28
CA THR A 37 4.16 -0.06 -2.00
C THR A 37 3.92 -1.30 -2.84
N THR A 38 4.98 -2.01 -3.19
CA THR A 38 4.89 -3.26 -3.94
C THR A 38 5.11 -4.45 -3.00
N SER A 39 4.38 -5.53 -3.23
CA SER A 39 4.70 -6.81 -2.60
C SER A 39 5.96 -7.38 -3.25
N GLY A 40 7.08 -7.32 -2.53
CA GLY A 40 8.40 -7.77 -2.99
C GLY A 40 8.71 -9.23 -2.66
N THR A 41 7.72 -10.01 -2.21
CA THR A 41 7.92 -11.42 -1.88
C THR A 41 8.24 -12.23 -3.14
N ARG A 42 9.26 -13.09 -3.04
CA ARG A 42 9.70 -13.97 -4.14
C ARG A 42 8.97 -15.31 -4.15
N VAL A 43 8.21 -15.60 -3.10
CA VAL A 43 7.51 -16.86 -2.89
C VAL A 43 6.01 -16.62 -2.75
N ASN A 44 5.40 -15.88 -3.69
CA ASN A 44 3.97 -15.54 -3.67
C ASN A 44 3.05 -16.77 -3.52
N PHE A 45 3.51 -17.94 -3.97
CA PHE A 45 2.77 -19.21 -3.89
C PHE A 45 2.65 -19.82 -2.48
N HIS A 46 3.42 -19.31 -1.51
CA HIS A 46 3.27 -19.64 -0.08
C HIS A 46 2.29 -18.70 0.64
N LEU A 47 1.87 -17.62 -0.01
CA LEU A 47 0.91 -16.67 0.55
C LEU A 47 -0.53 -17.09 0.22
N GLU A 48 -1.47 -16.41 0.84
CA GLU A 48 -2.88 -16.56 0.53
C GLU A 48 -3.15 -16.37 -0.98
N GLY A 49 -3.93 -17.29 -1.55
CA GLY A 49 -4.14 -17.42 -3.00
C GLY A 49 -3.22 -18.43 -3.69
N GLY A 50 -2.20 -18.97 -2.99
CA GLY A 50 -1.39 -20.08 -3.49
C GLY A 50 -0.72 -19.80 -4.83
N LYS A 51 -0.60 -20.81 -5.70
CA LYS A 51 0.13 -20.73 -6.98
C LYS A 51 -0.38 -19.64 -7.94
N GLU A 52 -1.67 -19.27 -7.83
CA GLU A 52 -2.27 -18.22 -8.65
C GLU A 52 -2.03 -16.80 -8.12
N ASN A 53 -1.44 -16.68 -6.92
CA ASN A 53 -1.14 -15.39 -6.34
C ASN A 53 -0.09 -14.64 -7.17
N ARG A 54 -0.30 -13.33 -7.33
CA ARG A 54 0.54 -12.44 -8.12
C ARG A 54 1.13 -11.34 -7.24
N PRO A 55 2.27 -10.75 -7.62
CA PRO A 55 2.77 -9.54 -6.99
C PRO A 55 1.69 -8.46 -7.01
N LYS A 56 1.49 -7.79 -5.87
CA LYS A 56 0.46 -6.77 -5.69
C LYS A 56 1.10 -5.39 -5.57
N ALA A 57 0.48 -4.40 -6.20
CA ALA A 57 0.71 -2.99 -5.88
C ALA A 57 -0.37 -2.55 -4.90
N ILE A 58 0.04 -1.95 -3.79
CA ILE A 58 -0.85 -1.58 -2.68
C ILE A 58 -0.90 -0.06 -2.59
N LYS A 59 -2.11 0.49 -2.70
CA LYS A 59 -2.40 1.91 -2.52
C LYS A 59 -2.84 2.16 -1.08
N LEU A 60 -2.05 2.94 -0.34
CA LEU A 60 -2.37 3.39 1.01
C LEU A 60 -2.89 4.84 0.93
N GLN A 61 -4.19 5.00 1.17
CA GLN A 61 -4.82 6.32 1.21
C GLN A 61 -4.53 6.99 2.55
N LEU A 62 -3.87 8.15 2.49
CA LEU A 62 -3.64 9.00 3.66
C LEU A 62 -4.76 10.03 3.73
N ARG A 63 -5.67 9.85 4.69
CA ARG A 63 -6.76 10.79 4.92
C ARG A 63 -6.29 11.92 5.83
N PRO A 64 -6.72 13.17 5.58
CA PRO A 64 -6.44 14.29 6.49
C PRO A 64 -7.19 14.12 7.83
N ASP A 65 -8.37 13.51 7.80
CA ASP A 65 -9.20 13.23 8.96
C ASP A 65 -9.99 11.92 8.74
N PRO A 66 -10.48 11.24 9.81
CA PRO A 66 -11.14 9.94 9.68
C PRO A 66 -12.46 9.97 8.91
N LEU A 67 -13.11 11.13 8.78
CA LEU A 67 -14.41 11.28 8.12
C LEU A 67 -14.30 11.90 6.72
N ALA A 68 -13.09 12.21 6.26
CA ALA A 68 -12.81 12.74 4.94
C ALA A 68 -13.46 11.87 3.87
N ARG A 69 -14.40 12.43 3.11
CA ARG A 69 -15.17 11.72 2.09
C ARG A 69 -14.52 11.74 0.74
#